data_AF-A0AAU9UH17-F1
#
_entry.id   AF-A0AAU9UH17-F1
#
_cell.length_a   1.000
_cell.length_b   1.000
_cell.length_c   1.000
_cell.angle_alpha   90.00
_cell.angle_beta   90.00
_cell.angle_gamma   90.00
#
_symmetry.space_group_name_H-M   'P 1'
#
loop_
_entity.id
_entity.type
_entity.pdbx_description
1 polymer ?
#
loop_
_entity_poly.entity_id
_entity_poly.type
_entity_poly.pdbx_seq_one_letter_code
_entity_poly.pdbx_strand_id
1 'polypeptide(L)'
;MQKKLQLNLIPLTTEANPFVGQCINNKIANTLDRDQQTLSKDNGIYVFYQNVRGLKTKLKTWRNGISLLDHSLLAVTETFLDDSVRDGELSKGDWSILRRDRKTPCGGVLLAARTPIITLQRRQDLETDNGEDLCASFAWRGRTVFVCVIYVKPECYR
;
A
#
# COMPACT_ATOMS: atom_id res chain seq x y z
N MET A 1 19.31 -18.90 -0.36
CA MET A 1 18.06 -19.34 0.30
C MET A 1 17.13 -18.13 0.44
N GLN A 2 16.22 -17.90 -0.51
CA GLN A 2 15.29 -16.76 -0.48
C GLN A 2 14.12 -17.09 0.46
N LYS A 3 14.04 -16.41 1.61
CA LYS A 3 12.90 -16.53 2.52
C LYS A 3 11.76 -15.66 1.98
N LYS A 4 10.67 -16.29 1.57
CA LYS A 4 9.41 -15.64 1.17
C LYS A 4 8.74 -15.07 2.42
N LEU A 5 8.70 -13.75 2.56
CA LEU A 5 7.83 -13.09 3.54
C LEU A 5 6.42 -13.06 2.96
N GLN A 6 5.48 -13.78 3.59
CA GLN A 6 4.06 -13.64 3.26
C GLN A 6 3.53 -12.37 3.95
N LEU A 7 3.17 -11.38 3.14
CA LEU A 7 2.36 -10.24 3.57
C LEU A 7 0.89 -10.63 3.45
N ASN A 8 0.21 -10.72 4.59
CA ASN A 8 -1.24 -10.94 4.63
C ASN A 8 -1.94 -9.59 4.40
N LEU A 9 -2.49 -9.41 3.20
CA LEU A 9 -3.36 -8.28 2.86
C LEU A 9 -4.79 -8.63 3.32
N ILE A 10 -5.35 -7.86 4.25
CA ILE A 10 -6.78 -7.97 4.61
C ILE A 10 -7.55 -6.88 3.86
N PRO A 11 -8.53 -7.22 3.01
CA PRO A 11 -9.45 -6.24 2.45
C PRO A 11 -10.47 -5.83 3.53
N LEU A 12 -10.55 -4.53 3.84
CA LEU A 12 -11.67 -3.99 4.62
C LEU A 12 -12.88 -3.81 3.70
N THR A 13 -13.95 -4.54 4.00
CA THR A 13 -15.22 -4.47 3.29
C THR A 13 -15.85 -3.09 3.46
N THR A 14 -16.37 -2.58 2.36
CA THR A 14 -17.09 -1.32 2.22
C THR A 14 -18.29 -1.24 3.16
N GLU A 15 -18.50 -0.04 3.74
CA GLU A 15 -19.70 0.46 4.46
C GLU A 15 -19.46 0.93 5.90
N ALA A 16 -18.39 1.69 6.10
CA ALA A 16 -18.28 2.76 7.08
C ALA A 16 -17.07 3.61 6.65
N ASN A 17 -17.01 4.87 7.06
CA ASN A 17 -15.92 5.82 6.78
C ASN A 17 -14.56 5.11 6.52
N PRO A 18 -14.00 5.11 5.29
CA PRO A 18 -12.88 4.24 4.91
C PRO A 18 -11.57 4.54 5.64
N PHE A 19 -11.52 5.64 6.40
CA PHE A 19 -10.38 6.04 7.24
C PHE A 19 -10.58 5.73 8.72
N VAL A 20 -11.74 5.18 9.12
CA VAL A 20 -12.00 4.66 10.46
C VAL A 20 -12.13 3.14 10.33
N GLY A 21 -11.02 2.49 9.98
CA GLY A 21 -10.90 1.04 9.91
C GLY A 21 -10.01 0.55 11.04
N GLN A 22 -10.58 -0.24 11.94
CA GLN A 22 -9.93 -0.83 13.11
C GLN A 22 -8.57 -1.47 12.79
N CYS A 23 -7.59 -1.23 13.67
CA CYS A 23 -6.35 -2.00 13.72
C CYS A 23 -6.67 -3.46 14.05
N ILE A 24 -6.73 -4.33 13.04
CA ILE A 24 -6.84 -5.77 13.25
C ILE A 24 -5.41 -6.34 13.34
N ASN A 25 -5.00 -6.66 14.57
CA ASN A 25 -3.74 -7.31 14.88
C ASN A 25 -3.72 -8.74 14.31
N ASN A 26 -3.03 -8.96 13.20
CA ASN A 26 -2.68 -10.33 12.79
C ASN A 26 -1.47 -10.83 13.61
N LYS A 27 -1.73 -11.28 14.84
CA LYS A 27 -0.80 -12.14 15.59
C LYS A 27 -0.91 -13.56 15.03
N ILE A 28 0.02 -13.97 14.19
CA ILE A 28 0.31 -15.41 14.05
C ILE A 28 1.35 -15.74 15.11
N ALA A 29 0.88 -16.07 16.31
CA ALA A 29 1.69 -16.63 17.37
C ALA A 29 1.81 -18.15 17.13
N ASN A 30 2.97 -18.61 16.67
CA ASN A 30 3.35 -20.01 16.85
C ASN A 30 4.01 -20.15 18.24
N THR A 31 3.18 -20.64 19.16
CA THR A 31 3.41 -21.51 20.33
C THR A 31 4.72 -21.45 21.14
N LEU A 32 4.52 -21.38 22.45
CA LEU A 32 5.42 -21.67 23.60
C LEU A 32 6.44 -20.59 23.97
N ASP A 33 5.98 -19.57 24.71
CA ASP A 33 6.38 -19.42 26.11
C ASP A 33 5.52 -18.36 26.80
N ARG A 34 4.82 -18.80 27.86
CA ARG A 34 4.28 -17.89 28.86
C ARG A 34 5.49 -17.49 29.70
N ASP A 35 5.95 -16.26 29.56
CA ASP A 35 6.34 -15.43 30.70
C ASP A 35 6.64 -13.99 30.25
N GLN A 36 6.22 -13.07 31.11
CA GLN A 36 6.31 -11.61 31.05
C GLN A 36 7.22 -11.01 29.97
N GLN A 37 6.64 -10.48 28.89
CA GLN A 37 7.34 -9.55 28.00
C GLN A 37 6.51 -8.29 27.79
N THR A 38 7.00 -7.21 28.40
CA THR A 38 6.74 -5.81 28.06
C THR A 38 6.44 -5.68 26.56
N LEU A 39 5.30 -5.07 26.20
CA LEU A 39 4.88 -4.80 24.83
C LEU A 39 5.92 -3.93 24.11
N SER A 40 7.01 -4.54 23.65
CA SER A 40 7.88 -3.94 22.66
C SER A 40 7.03 -3.69 21.42
N LYS A 41 6.96 -2.43 20.99
CA LYS A 41 6.33 -2.04 19.73
C LYS A 41 6.85 -3.00 18.66
N ASP A 42 5.96 -3.84 18.14
CA ASP A 42 6.34 -4.84 17.15
C ASP A 42 6.98 -4.09 15.99
N ASN A 43 8.25 -4.40 15.75
CA ASN A 43 9.13 -3.56 14.94
C ASN A 43 9.00 -4.02 13.46
N GLY A 44 7.75 -4.22 13.03
CA GLY A 44 7.36 -4.80 11.75
C GLY A 44 7.03 -3.76 10.68
N ILE A 45 6.84 -4.22 9.44
CA ILE A 45 6.34 -3.40 8.34
C ILE A 45 4.83 -3.63 8.26
N TYR A 46 4.07 -2.57 8.50
CA TYR A 46 2.62 -2.62 8.38
C TYR A 46 2.19 -2.06 7.04
N VAL A 47 1.34 -2.81 6.34
CA VAL A 47 0.89 -2.47 4.98
C VAL A 47 -0.62 -2.34 4.96
N PHE A 48 -1.11 -1.19 4.52
CA PHE A 48 -2.53 -0.99 4.25
C PHE A 48 -2.81 -1.18 2.77
N TYR A 49 -3.90 -1.85 2.42
CA TYR A 49 -4.34 -1.97 1.04
C TYR A 49 -5.79 -1.55 0.88
N GLN A 50 -6.08 -0.81 -0.20
CA GLN A 50 -7.44 -0.45 -0.55
C GLN A 50 -7.62 -0.32 -2.07
N ASN A 51 -8.68 -0.93 -2.57
CA ASN A 51 -9.26 -0.54 -3.85
C ASN A 51 -10.17 0.68 -3.61
N VAL A 52 -9.80 1.84 -4.15
CA VAL A 52 -10.46 3.11 -3.85
C VAL A 52 -11.57 3.49 -4.82
N ARG A 53 -11.71 2.76 -5.94
CA ARG A 53 -12.70 3.03 -7.01
C ARG A 53 -12.81 4.52 -7.35
N GLY A 54 -11.69 5.11 -7.74
CA GLY A 54 -11.57 6.53 -8.04
C GLY A 54 -11.09 7.36 -6.85
N LEU A 55 -9.81 7.73 -6.89
CA LEU A 55 -9.15 8.61 -5.94
C LEU A 55 -9.30 10.10 -6.30
N LYS A 56 -9.42 10.41 -7.60
CA LYS A 56 -9.46 11.78 -8.13
C LYS A 56 -10.53 12.67 -7.47
N THR A 57 -11.71 12.12 -7.19
CA THR A 57 -12.81 12.84 -6.52
C THR A 57 -12.67 12.89 -4.99
N LYS A 58 -11.72 12.14 -4.41
CA LYS A 58 -11.54 11.93 -2.97
C LYS A 58 -10.23 12.52 -2.43
N LEU A 59 -9.49 13.29 -3.23
CA LEU A 59 -8.14 13.79 -2.90
C LEU A 59 -8.05 14.54 -1.56
N LYS A 60 -9.06 15.35 -1.22
CA LYS A 60 -9.09 16.08 0.06
C LYS A 60 -9.20 15.13 1.26
N THR A 61 -10.14 14.19 1.19
CA THR A 61 -10.35 13.19 2.26
C THR A 61 -9.16 12.26 2.36
N TRP A 62 -8.61 11.83 1.22
CA TRP A 62 -7.40 11.03 1.12
C TRP A 62 -6.21 11.65 1.84
N ARG A 63 -5.91 12.93 1.57
CA ARG A 63 -4.77 13.63 2.20
C ARG A 63 -4.89 13.69 3.73
N ASN A 64 -6.11 13.90 4.24
CA ASN A 64 -6.35 13.91 5.68
C ASN A 64 -6.20 12.51 6.26
N GLY A 65 -6.74 11.50 5.56
CA GLY A 65 -6.69 10.12 5.97
C GLY A 65 -5.29 9.53 6.01
N ILE A 66 -4.47 9.73 4.97
CA ILE A 66 -3.10 9.19 4.89
C ILE A 66 -2.21 9.71 6.03
N SER A 67 -2.45 10.94 6.50
CA SER A 67 -1.72 11.54 7.61
C SER A 67 -2.03 10.88 8.96
N LEU A 68 -3.20 10.24 9.07
CA LEU A 68 -3.67 9.56 10.29
C LEU A 68 -3.34 8.06 10.30
N LEU A 69 -2.80 7.51 9.20
CA LEU A 69 -2.43 6.10 9.14
C LEU A 69 -1.13 5.84 9.89
N ASP A 70 -1.14 4.83 10.76
CA ASP A 70 0.05 4.33 11.45
C ASP A 70 0.83 3.27 10.65
N HIS A 71 0.44 3.04 9.39
CA HIS A 71 1.06 2.05 8.52
C HIS A 71 2.37 2.57 7.91
N SER A 72 3.28 1.66 7.56
CA SER A 72 4.57 1.98 6.93
C SER A 72 4.45 2.03 5.40
N LEU A 73 3.56 1.22 4.84
CA LEU A 73 3.27 1.13 3.42
C LEU A 73 1.76 1.21 3.15
N LEU A 74 1.42 1.73 1.99
CA LEU A 74 0.06 1.91 1.53
C LEU A 74 -0.02 1.53 0.05
N ALA A 75 -0.80 0.51 -0.27
CA ALA A 75 -1.03 0.02 -1.62
C ALA A 75 -2.47 0.34 -2.04
N VAL A 76 -2.62 0.98 -3.20
CA VAL A 76 -3.93 1.40 -3.71
C VAL A 76 -4.12 0.97 -5.15
N THR A 77 -5.32 0.51 -5.45
CA THR A 77 -5.74 0.12 -6.80
C THR A 77 -7.01 0.87 -7.20
N GLU A 78 -7.27 0.94 -8.50
CA GLU A 78 -8.37 1.74 -9.08
C GLU A 78 -8.29 3.20 -8.68
N THR A 79 -7.11 3.80 -8.83
CA THR A 79 -6.87 5.21 -8.47
C THR A 79 -7.62 6.17 -9.40
N PHE A 80 -7.81 5.79 -10.67
CA PHE A 80 -8.37 6.63 -11.74
C PHE A 80 -7.68 8.01 -11.81
N LEU A 81 -6.39 8.02 -11.47
CA LEU A 81 -5.54 9.20 -11.59
C LEU A 81 -5.02 9.32 -13.02
N ASP A 82 -4.67 10.55 -13.37
CA ASP A 82 -4.03 10.92 -14.62
C ASP A 82 -3.07 12.09 -14.37
N ASP A 83 -2.44 12.57 -15.45
CA ASP A 83 -1.47 13.67 -15.42
C ASP A 83 -2.10 15.01 -14.97
N SER A 84 -3.43 15.10 -14.84
CA SER A 84 -4.09 16.29 -14.31
C SER A 84 -3.96 16.41 -12.80
N VAL A 85 -3.56 15.35 -12.09
CA VAL A 85 -3.32 15.35 -10.65
C VAL A 85 -1.81 15.31 -10.43
N ARG A 86 -1.23 16.31 -9.75
CA ARG A 86 0.21 16.31 -9.44
C ARG A 86 0.53 15.41 -8.25
N ASP A 87 1.76 14.95 -8.08
CA ASP A 87 2.11 14.06 -6.95
C ASP A 87 1.97 14.74 -5.57
N GLY A 88 2.26 16.05 -5.49
CA GLY A 88 1.96 16.87 -4.30
C GLY A 88 0.47 16.93 -3.95
N GLU A 89 -0.37 16.53 -4.92
CA GLU A 89 -1.76 16.04 -4.89
C GLU A 89 -2.16 15.07 -3.80
N LEU A 90 -1.25 14.14 -3.57
CA LEU A 90 -1.58 12.83 -3.03
C LEU A 90 -1.06 12.71 -1.60
N SER A 91 0.02 13.40 -1.27
CA SER A 91 0.50 13.51 0.09
C SER A 91 0.99 14.92 0.41
N LYS A 92 1.05 15.21 1.71
CA LYS A 92 1.88 16.26 2.27
C LYS A 92 2.77 15.60 3.34
N GLY A 93 4.03 16.01 3.45
CA GLY A 93 4.93 15.53 4.49
C GLY A 93 5.54 14.16 4.20
N ASP A 94 5.39 13.23 5.14
CA ASP A 94 6.27 12.07 5.34
C ASP A 94 5.91 10.85 4.48
N TRP A 95 5.40 11.05 3.26
CA TRP A 95 5.04 9.96 2.36
C TRP A 95 5.68 10.12 0.99
N SER A 96 6.51 9.14 0.61
CA SER A 96 6.98 8.95 -0.77
C SER A 96 5.95 8.15 -1.53
N ILE A 97 5.57 8.63 -2.72
CA ILE A 97 4.53 8.03 -3.55
C ILE A 97 5.13 7.63 -4.89
N LEU A 98 4.85 6.39 -5.30
CA LEU A 98 4.99 5.90 -6.65
C LEU A 98 3.59 5.61 -7.18
N ARG A 99 3.32 5.95 -8.44
CA ARG A 99 2.06 5.60 -9.11
C ARG A 99 2.30 5.18 -10.54
N ARG A 100 1.33 4.43 -11.05
CA ARG A 100 1.21 4.06 -12.44
C ARG A 100 -0.21 4.31 -12.88
N ASP A 101 -0.37 5.41 -13.61
CA ASP A 101 -1.66 5.86 -14.11
C ASP A 101 -1.93 5.23 -15.47
N ARG A 102 -3.22 5.10 -15.82
CA ARG A 102 -3.65 4.61 -17.12
C ARG A 102 -4.13 5.77 -17.97
N LYS A 103 -3.93 5.66 -19.29
CA LYS A 103 -4.55 6.58 -20.27
C LYS A 103 -6.05 6.38 -20.43
N THR A 104 -6.60 5.32 -19.82
CA THR A 104 -8.03 5.01 -19.82
C THR A 104 -8.67 5.47 -18.51
N PRO A 105 -9.98 5.82 -18.51
CA PRO A 105 -10.67 6.34 -17.32
C PRO A 105 -10.68 5.42 -16.09
N CYS A 106 -10.39 4.13 -16.28
CA CYS A 106 -10.46 3.10 -15.26
C CYS A 106 -9.11 2.42 -15.01
N GLY A 107 -8.84 2.08 -13.75
CA GLY A 107 -7.67 1.34 -13.27
C GLY A 107 -6.64 2.23 -12.56
N GLY A 108 -5.37 1.88 -12.72
CA GLY A 108 -4.25 2.59 -12.10
C GLY A 108 -3.95 2.10 -10.67
N VAL A 109 -2.66 2.18 -10.33
CA VAL A 109 -2.13 1.66 -9.07
C VAL A 109 -1.19 2.68 -8.42
N LEU A 110 -1.15 2.68 -7.09
CA LEU A 110 -0.34 3.58 -6.29
C LEU A 110 0.27 2.82 -5.13
N LEU A 111 1.54 3.12 -4.85
CA LEU A 111 2.26 2.62 -3.70
C LEU A 111 2.86 3.81 -2.97
N ALA A 112 2.50 4.00 -1.71
CA ALA A 112 3.08 5.00 -0.84
C ALA A 112 3.84 4.34 0.32
N ALA A 113 4.92 4.98 0.75
CA ALA A 113 5.72 4.56 1.88
C ALA A 113 6.07 5.74 2.78
N ARG A 114 6.11 5.49 4.09
CA ARG A 114 6.43 6.51 5.07
C ARG A 114 7.93 6.83 5.07
N THR A 115 8.29 8.08 4.84
CA THR A 115 9.67 8.57 4.87
C THR A 115 10.04 9.11 6.27
N PRO A 116 11.32 9.06 6.66
CA PRO A 116 12.46 8.42 5.99
C PRO A 116 12.57 6.91 6.27
N ILE A 117 11.56 6.29 6.91
CA ILE A 117 11.59 4.89 7.34
C ILE A 117 11.78 3.94 6.15
N ILE A 118 11.05 4.18 5.07
CA ILE A 118 11.12 3.41 3.83
C ILE A 118 11.37 4.35 2.66
N THR A 119 12.46 4.10 1.93
CA THR A 119 12.74 4.75 0.64
C THR A 119 12.42 3.77 -0.47
N LEU A 120 11.36 4.05 -1.22
CA LEU A 120 10.98 3.23 -2.37
C LEU A 120 11.89 3.52 -3.57
N GLN A 121 12.31 2.45 -4.23
CA GLN A 121 12.97 2.48 -5.53
C GLN A 121 12.10 1.75 -6.53
N ARG A 122 11.59 2.46 -7.55
CA ARG A 122 10.73 1.84 -8.56
C ARG A 122 11.51 0.79 -9.35
N ARG A 123 10.87 -0.35 -9.63
CA ARG A 123 11.42 -1.49 -10.37
C ARG A 123 10.60 -1.72 -11.63
N GLN A 124 10.76 -0.82 -12.60
CA GLN A 124 10.10 -0.91 -13.91
C GLN A 124 10.49 -2.18 -14.68
N ASP A 125 11.67 -2.73 -14.41
CA ASP A 125 12.14 -4.00 -14.96
C ASP A 125 11.30 -5.21 -14.51
N LEU A 126 10.50 -5.06 -13.45
CA LEU A 126 9.57 -6.07 -12.94
C LEU A 126 8.11 -5.75 -13.28
N GLU A 127 7.85 -4.62 -13.94
CA GLU A 127 6.50 -4.19 -14.30
C GLU A 127 6.07 -4.81 -15.64
N THR A 128 4.80 -5.22 -15.76
CA THR A 128 4.23 -5.69 -17.02
C THR A 128 3.83 -4.51 -17.92
N ASP A 129 3.69 -4.71 -19.23
CA ASP A 129 3.36 -3.62 -20.16
C ASP A 129 1.93 -3.08 -20.07
N ASN A 130 1.02 -3.79 -19.39
CA ASN A 130 -0.42 -3.49 -19.43
C ASN A 130 -0.84 -2.33 -18.49
N GLY A 131 0.05 -1.87 -17.61
CA GLY A 131 -0.24 -0.75 -16.69
C GLY A 131 -0.94 -1.14 -15.39
N GLU A 132 -1.16 -2.43 -15.14
CA GLU A 132 -1.96 -2.90 -14.00
C GLU A 132 -1.11 -3.24 -12.76
N ASP A 133 0.20 -3.12 -12.87
CA ASP A 133 1.14 -3.42 -11.80
C ASP A 133 2.18 -2.33 -11.59
N LEU A 134 2.61 -2.17 -10.33
CA LEU A 134 3.64 -1.23 -9.90
C LEU A 134 4.54 -1.95 -8.91
N CYS A 135 5.80 -2.11 -9.30
CA CYS A 135 6.80 -2.79 -8.50
C CYS A 135 7.84 -1.81 -7.96
N ALA A 136 8.27 -2.05 -6.73
CA ALA A 136 9.31 -1.29 -6.08
C ALA A 136 10.13 -2.18 -5.15
N SER A 137 11.32 -1.70 -4.80
CA SER A 137 12.15 -2.28 -3.76
C SER A 137 12.52 -1.24 -2.71
N PHE A 138 12.81 -1.70 -1.49
CA PHE A 138 13.35 -0.86 -0.43
C PHE A 138 14.26 -1.68 0.48
N ALA A 139 15.16 -0.99 1.18
CA ALA A 139 16.02 -1.61 2.18
C ALA A 139 15.30 -1.66 3.53
N TRP A 140 15.32 -2.83 4.17
CA TRP A 140 14.80 -3.01 5.52
C TRP A 140 15.71 -3.96 6.29
N ARG A 141 16.32 -3.47 7.38
CA ARG A 141 17.21 -4.25 8.25
C ARG A 141 18.32 -5.00 7.48
N GLY A 142 18.98 -4.30 6.56
CA GLY A 142 20.06 -4.85 5.75
C GLY A 142 19.62 -5.87 4.69
N ARG A 143 18.31 -5.98 4.41
CA ARG A 143 17.76 -6.81 3.34
C ARG A 143 17.02 -5.96 2.33
N THR A 144 17.10 -6.31 1.06
CA THR A 144 16.24 -5.76 0.03
C THR A 144 14.90 -6.48 0.05
N VAL A 145 13.82 -5.72 0.20
CA VAL A 145 12.44 -6.19 0.10
C VAL A 145 11.87 -5.70 -1.21
N PHE A 146 11.17 -6.58 -1.92
CA PHE A 146 10.44 -6.27 -3.13
C PHE A 146 8.94 -6.26 -2.82
N VAL A 147 8.23 -5.28 -3.38
CA VAL A 147 6.79 -5.12 -3.25
C VAL A 147 6.21 -4.80 -4.61
N CYS A 148 5.14 -5.49 -4.99
CA CYS A 148 4.39 -5.21 -6.20
C CYS A 148 2.91 -5.05 -5.86
N VAL A 149 2.32 -3.96 -6.31
CA VAL A 149 0.87 -3.72 -6.26
C VAL A 149 0.32 -4.13 -7.61
N ILE A 150 -0.62 -5.07 -7.63
CA ILE A 150 -1.18 -5.61 -8.86
C ILE A 150 -2.70 -5.44 -8.80
N TYR A 151 -3.27 -4.84 -9.84
CA TYR A 151 -4.70 -4.83 -10.09
C TYR A 151 -5.05 -5.97 -11.04
N VAL A 152 -5.92 -6.87 -10.59
CA VAL A 152 -6.48 -7.92 -11.45
C VAL A 152 -7.88 -7.49 -11.82
N LYS A 153 -8.07 -7.11 -13.09
CA LYS A 153 -9.38 -6.74 -13.62
C LYS A 153 -10.33 -7.96 -13.47
N PRO A 154 -11.56 -7.78 -12.96
CA PRO A 154 -12.53 -8.86 -12.95
C PRO A 154 -12.80 -9.31 -14.39
N GLU A 155 -12.76 -10.63 -14.62
CA GLU A 155 -13.20 -11.19 -15.90
C GLU A 155 -14.67 -10.81 -16.08
N CYS A 156 -14.98 -10.10 -17.17
CA CYS A 156 -16.36 -9.82 -17.50
C CYS A 156 -17.05 -11.17 -17.80
N TYR A 157 -17.96 -11.61 -16.94
CA TYR A 157 -18.95 -12.62 -17.33
C TYR A 157 -19.74 -12.02 -18.50
N ARG A 158 -19.52 -12.57 -19.69
CA ARG A 158 -20.35 -12.31 -20.87
C ARG A 158 -21.70 -13.00 -20.72
#